data_AF-V8N7D8-F1
#
_entry.id   AF-V8N7D8-F1
#
_cell.length_a   1.000
_cell.length_b   1.000
_cell.length_c   1.000
_cell.angle_alpha   90.00
_cell.angle_beta   90.00
_cell.angle_gamma   90.00
#
_symmetry.space_group_name_H-M   'P 1'
#
loop_
_entity.id
_entity.type
_entity.pdbx_description
1 polymer ?
#
loop_
_entity_poly.entity_id
_entity_poly.type
_entity_poly.pdbx_seq_one_letter_code
_entity_poly.pdbx_strand_id
1 'polypeptide(L)'
;VIEELRKLVDFHEKQTGQKLPFLGLALSSRKNLCIHPEEFDAHGRQVPLPYGVYNLDDLKAYGQQKGWCPYFLARYSILHANIVVYSYHYLLDPKIADVVSKELAKKSVGLREANIARETDVYLANPVLPDEILQEAVPGNIRTAEHFVAFLKRLLEYLKSRLRVHHVVQESPPSFLKDIFEKVCIERKPLRFCAERLRCLLRTLEIADISDFSPITLISNFATLVSTYSKGFTILIEPFDDRTPTVLNPILHFSCMDASIAIKPVFERFQTVIITSGTLSPLDMYPQILDFRPVTMATFTMTLARTCLCPMIVGRGNDQVTISSKFETREDIAVIRNYGNLLLEMSAVVPDGIVAFFTSYQYMENIVASWYEQELR
;
A
#
# COMPACT_ATOMS: atom_id res chain seq x y z
N VAL A 1 -15.58 -8.01 8.80
CA VAL A 1 -16.22 -8.17 7.47
C VAL A 1 -16.61 -9.62 7.20
N ILE A 2 -15.68 -10.57 7.20
CA ILE A 2 -16.01 -11.98 6.91
C ILE A 2 -16.98 -12.58 7.93
N GLU A 3 -16.83 -12.29 9.22
CA GLU A 3 -17.81 -12.71 10.24
C GLU A 3 -19.21 -12.13 10.03
N GLU A 4 -19.32 -10.87 9.59
CA GLU A 4 -20.63 -10.28 9.26
C GLU A 4 -21.24 -10.93 8.02
N LEU A 5 -20.41 -11.30 7.03
CA LEU A 5 -20.83 -12.08 5.88
C LEU A 5 -21.32 -13.47 6.29
N ARG A 6 -20.64 -14.12 7.25
CA ARG A 6 -21.06 -15.41 7.80
C ARG A 6 -22.44 -15.30 8.47
N LYS A 7 -22.65 -14.30 9.33
CA LYS A 7 -23.97 -14.02 9.94
C LYS A 7 -25.07 -13.81 8.88
N LEU A 8 -24.75 -13.13 7.78
CA LEU A 8 -25.70 -12.92 6.69
C LEU A 8 -26.06 -14.22 5.97
N VAL A 9 -25.08 -15.07 5.69
CA VAL A 9 -25.31 -16.40 5.09
C VAL A 9 -26.13 -17.27 6.05
N ASP A 10 -25.80 -17.31 7.33
CA ASP A 10 -26.54 -18.06 8.35
C ASP A 10 -27.99 -17.58 8.46
N PHE A 11 -28.22 -16.27 8.37
CA PHE A 11 -29.57 -15.69 8.35
C PHE A 11 -30.36 -16.11 7.10
N HIS A 12 -29.72 -16.10 5.93
CA HIS A 12 -30.33 -16.54 4.69
C HIS A 12 -30.70 -18.03 4.72
N GLU A 13 -29.80 -18.88 5.21
CA GLU A 13 -30.04 -20.33 5.37
C GLU A 13 -31.23 -20.59 6.31
N LYS A 14 -31.34 -19.83 7.42
CA LYS A 14 -32.48 -19.93 8.35
C LYS A 14 -33.82 -19.55 7.71
N GLN A 15 -33.85 -18.53 6.85
CA GLN A 15 -35.09 -18.04 6.24
C GLN A 15 -35.56 -18.91 5.06
N THR A 16 -34.63 -19.39 4.25
CA THR A 16 -34.96 -20.13 3.00
C THR A 16 -34.91 -21.65 3.18
N GLY A 17 -34.24 -22.14 4.23
CA GLY A 17 -34.05 -23.57 4.47
C GLY A 17 -33.09 -24.24 3.47
N GLN A 18 -32.42 -23.48 2.60
CA GLN A 18 -31.52 -23.99 1.57
C GLN A 18 -30.10 -23.46 1.75
N LYS A 19 -29.10 -24.33 1.56
CA LYS A 19 -27.69 -23.94 1.55
C LYS A 19 -27.35 -23.26 0.23
N LEU A 20 -26.78 -22.07 0.31
CA LEU A 20 -26.36 -21.31 -0.86
C LEU A 20 -25.05 -21.88 -1.44
N PRO A 21 -24.93 -22.03 -2.77
CA PRO A 21 -23.65 -22.31 -3.42
C PRO A 21 -22.80 -21.03 -3.46
N PHE A 22 -22.41 -20.56 -2.28
CA PHE A 22 -21.74 -19.29 -2.05
C PHE A 22 -20.37 -19.50 -1.44
N LEU A 23 -19.36 -18.86 -2.02
CA LEU A 23 -17.98 -18.93 -1.54
C LEU A 23 -17.48 -17.52 -1.18
N GLY A 24 -17.21 -17.31 0.11
CA GLY A 24 -16.62 -16.09 0.66
C GLY A 24 -15.21 -16.36 1.18
N LEU A 25 -14.22 -15.57 0.76
CA LEU A 25 -12.81 -15.79 1.08
C LEU A 25 -12.13 -14.56 1.64
N ALA A 26 -11.35 -14.74 2.71
CA ALA A 26 -10.37 -13.78 3.19
C ALA A 26 -9.00 -14.02 2.54
N LEU A 27 -8.35 -12.97 2.04
CA LEU A 27 -6.98 -13.06 1.53
C LEU A 27 -6.04 -12.12 2.29
N SER A 28 -4.88 -12.67 2.66
CA SER A 28 -3.83 -11.96 3.40
C SER A 28 -2.43 -12.40 2.95
N SER A 29 -1.41 -11.85 3.60
CA SER A 29 -0.01 -12.12 3.27
C SER A 29 0.42 -13.54 3.65
N ARG A 30 1.51 -14.01 3.02
CA ARG A 30 2.12 -15.32 3.33
C ARG A 30 2.42 -15.47 4.82
N LYS A 31 2.84 -14.39 5.50
CA LYS A 31 3.12 -14.41 6.95
C LYS A 31 1.93 -14.89 7.79
N ASN A 32 0.71 -14.60 7.32
CA ASN A 32 -0.50 -14.91 8.05
C ASN A 32 -1.15 -16.23 7.63
N LEU A 33 -0.65 -16.91 6.60
CA LEU A 33 -1.30 -18.09 6.00
C LEU A 33 -0.34 -19.28 5.77
N CYS A 34 0.97 -19.11 5.95
CA CYS A 34 1.94 -20.17 5.68
C CYS A 34 2.07 -21.14 6.87
N ILE A 35 1.97 -22.44 6.58
CA ILE A 35 2.14 -23.52 7.56
C ILE A 35 3.33 -24.39 7.11
N HIS A 36 3.36 -24.84 5.85
CA HIS A 36 4.53 -25.37 5.14
C HIS A 36 4.36 -25.18 3.60
N PRO A 37 5.42 -24.88 2.83
CA PRO A 37 5.30 -24.50 1.41
C PRO A 37 5.26 -25.66 0.39
N GLU A 38 5.55 -26.90 0.77
CA GLU A 38 5.97 -27.94 -0.20
C GLU A 38 4.84 -28.82 -0.79
N GLU A 39 3.66 -28.92 -0.15
CA GLU A 39 2.72 -30.02 -0.47
C GLU A 39 1.52 -29.64 -1.38
N PHE A 40 1.35 -28.37 -1.77
CA PHE A 40 0.12 -27.96 -2.47
C PHE A 40 0.05 -28.34 -3.97
N ASP A 41 1.19 -28.48 -4.65
CA ASP A 41 1.24 -28.40 -6.11
C ASP A 41 0.69 -29.63 -6.87
N ALA A 42 0.58 -30.81 -6.25
CA ALA A 42 0.18 -32.04 -6.94
C ALA A 42 -1.33 -32.37 -6.86
N HIS A 43 -1.99 -32.11 -5.72
CA HIS A 43 -3.37 -32.57 -5.45
C HIS A 43 -4.39 -31.44 -5.19
N GLY A 44 -3.94 -30.24 -4.77
CA GLY A 44 -4.83 -29.17 -4.33
C GLY A 44 -5.58 -28.43 -5.44
N ARG A 45 -5.13 -28.52 -6.70
CA ARG A 45 -5.73 -27.80 -7.85
C ARG A 45 -6.96 -28.50 -8.44
N GLN A 46 -7.19 -29.78 -8.13
CA GLN A 46 -8.29 -30.55 -8.73
C GLN A 46 -9.60 -30.43 -7.95
N VAL A 47 -9.54 -30.06 -6.67
CA VAL A 47 -10.72 -29.99 -5.79
C VAL A 47 -10.98 -28.54 -5.37
N PRO A 48 -12.06 -27.90 -5.85
CA PRO A 48 -12.42 -26.57 -5.38
C PRO A 48 -12.83 -26.60 -3.91
N LEU A 49 -12.65 -25.49 -3.20
CA LEU A 49 -13.16 -25.34 -1.84
C LEU A 49 -14.68 -25.54 -1.80
N PRO A 50 -15.21 -26.26 -0.80
CA PRO A 50 -16.65 -26.39 -0.65
C PRO A 50 -17.26 -25.01 -0.34
N TYR A 51 -18.53 -24.83 -0.73
CA TYR A 51 -19.27 -23.60 -0.46
C TYR A 51 -19.28 -23.30 1.05
N GLY A 52 -19.03 -22.05 1.38
CA GLY A 52 -18.81 -21.60 2.75
C GLY A 52 -18.11 -20.25 2.80
N VAL A 53 -18.12 -19.65 3.99
CA VAL A 53 -17.40 -18.41 4.29
C VAL A 53 -16.18 -18.77 5.12
N TYR A 54 -14.99 -18.46 4.62
CA TYR A 54 -13.73 -18.83 5.26
C TYR A 54 -12.94 -17.61 5.73
N ASN A 55 -12.64 -17.56 7.03
CA ASN A 55 -11.62 -16.67 7.58
C ASN A 55 -10.20 -17.20 7.32
N LEU A 56 -9.22 -16.39 7.69
CA LEU A 56 -7.81 -16.80 7.70
C LEU A 56 -7.57 -18.02 8.59
N ASP A 57 -8.18 -18.09 9.76
CA ASP A 57 -7.99 -19.22 10.68
C ASP A 57 -8.75 -20.48 10.23
N ASP A 58 -9.91 -20.33 9.60
CA ASP A 58 -10.65 -21.44 8.99
C ASP A 58 -9.85 -22.04 7.81
N LEU A 59 -9.24 -21.19 6.98
CA LEU A 59 -8.37 -21.62 5.87
C LEU A 59 -7.12 -22.34 6.39
N LYS A 60 -6.54 -21.89 7.51
CA LYS A 60 -5.43 -22.59 8.16
C LYS A 60 -5.86 -23.94 8.68
N ALA A 61 -6.98 -24.02 9.40
CA ALA A 61 -7.49 -25.28 9.93
C ALA A 61 -7.79 -26.28 8.80
N TYR A 62 -8.41 -25.80 7.71
CA TYR A 62 -8.66 -26.62 6.52
C TYR A 62 -7.35 -27.07 5.85
N GLY A 63 -6.38 -26.16 5.72
CA GLY A 63 -5.05 -26.48 5.22
C GLY A 63 -4.33 -27.53 6.07
N GLN A 64 -4.40 -27.43 7.40
CA GLN A 64 -3.82 -28.43 8.32
C GLN A 64 -4.49 -29.80 8.19
N GLN A 65 -5.83 -29.83 8.06
CA GLN A 65 -6.56 -31.09 7.91
C GLN A 65 -6.22 -31.82 6.60
N LYS A 66 -5.90 -31.07 5.54
CA LYS A 66 -5.62 -31.61 4.20
C LYS A 66 -4.14 -31.68 3.85
N GLY A 67 -3.24 -31.13 4.67
CA GLY A 67 -1.82 -30.96 4.32
C GLY A 67 -1.60 -29.94 3.20
N TRP A 68 -2.50 -28.98 3.03
CA TRP A 68 -2.44 -28.00 1.95
C TRP A 68 -1.96 -26.65 2.45
N CYS A 69 -1.13 -25.97 1.64
CA CYS A 69 -0.73 -24.60 1.95
C CYS A 69 -1.95 -23.65 1.82
N PRO A 70 -2.43 -23.04 2.91
CA PRO A 70 -3.61 -22.17 2.89
C PRO A 70 -3.46 -20.97 1.95
N TYR A 71 -2.23 -20.46 1.80
CA TYR A 71 -1.97 -19.31 0.93
C TYR A 71 -2.23 -19.63 -0.55
N PHE A 72 -1.70 -20.75 -1.05
CA PHE A 72 -1.91 -21.15 -2.45
C PHE A 72 -3.35 -21.62 -2.69
N LEU A 73 -3.96 -22.26 -1.69
CA LEU A 73 -5.38 -22.65 -1.73
C LEU A 73 -6.29 -21.42 -1.84
N ALA A 74 -6.09 -20.42 -0.99
CA ALA A 74 -6.87 -19.18 -1.01
C ALA A 74 -6.72 -18.48 -2.37
N ARG A 75 -5.50 -18.44 -2.91
CA ARG A 75 -5.21 -17.85 -4.22
C ARG A 75 -5.92 -18.57 -5.36
N TYR A 76 -5.79 -19.89 -5.45
CA TYR A 76 -6.48 -20.66 -6.48
C TYR A 76 -8.01 -20.50 -6.40
N SER A 77 -8.54 -20.40 -5.18
CA SER A 77 -9.97 -20.28 -4.92
C SER A 77 -10.57 -18.92 -5.29
N ILE A 78 -9.75 -17.88 -5.54
CA ILE A 78 -10.20 -16.56 -6.01
C ILE A 78 -11.01 -16.69 -7.32
N LEU A 79 -10.59 -17.60 -8.21
CA LEU A 79 -11.25 -17.85 -9.49
C LEU A 79 -12.70 -18.32 -9.30
N HIS A 80 -12.99 -19.06 -8.23
CA HIS A 80 -14.31 -19.62 -7.95
C HIS A 80 -15.13 -18.79 -6.96
N ALA A 81 -14.48 -17.92 -6.18
CA ALA A 81 -15.09 -17.06 -5.17
C ALA A 81 -16.19 -16.13 -5.71
N ASN A 82 -17.21 -15.87 -4.88
CA ASN A 82 -18.21 -14.84 -5.13
C ASN A 82 -17.81 -13.52 -4.46
N ILE A 83 -17.33 -13.59 -3.21
CA ILE A 83 -16.84 -12.43 -2.46
C ILE A 83 -15.43 -12.71 -1.98
N VAL A 84 -14.52 -11.76 -2.24
CA VAL A 84 -13.15 -11.80 -1.75
C VAL A 84 -12.89 -10.54 -0.94
N VAL A 85 -12.39 -10.70 0.28
CA VAL A 85 -12.01 -9.60 1.17
C VAL A 85 -10.50 -9.59 1.31
N TYR A 86 -9.87 -8.51 0.88
CA TYR A 86 -8.43 -8.27 0.99
C TYR A 86 -8.11 -6.80 1.25
N SER A 87 -6.87 -6.52 1.63
CA SER A 87 -6.38 -5.16 1.92
C SER A 87 -6.14 -4.35 0.64
N TYR A 88 -6.27 -3.02 0.71
CA TYR A 88 -6.04 -2.09 -0.40
C TYR A 88 -4.69 -2.28 -1.10
N HIS A 89 -3.65 -2.70 -0.38
CA HIS A 89 -2.33 -2.96 -0.96
C HIS A 89 -2.37 -4.03 -2.07
N TYR A 90 -3.27 -5.01 -2.00
CA TYR A 90 -3.44 -6.02 -3.05
C TYR A 90 -4.15 -5.50 -4.30
N LEU A 91 -4.79 -4.32 -4.22
CA LEU A 91 -5.47 -3.69 -5.34
C LEU A 91 -4.63 -2.58 -5.98
N LEU A 92 -3.98 -1.78 -5.13
CA LEU A 92 -3.31 -0.54 -5.53
C LEU A 92 -1.82 -0.69 -5.72
N ASP A 93 -1.15 -1.61 -5.03
CA ASP A 93 0.27 -1.85 -5.29
C ASP A 93 0.36 -2.56 -6.63
N PRO A 94 0.93 -1.93 -7.68
CA PRO A 94 1.11 -2.58 -8.95
C PRO A 94 1.73 -3.96 -8.75
N LYS A 95 2.84 -4.07 -7.98
CA LYS A 95 3.63 -5.30 -7.79
C LYS A 95 2.82 -6.53 -7.42
N ILE A 96 1.74 -6.34 -6.67
CA ILE A 96 0.90 -7.40 -6.16
C ILE A 96 -0.40 -7.49 -6.95
N ALA A 97 -0.95 -6.34 -7.35
CA ALA A 97 -2.25 -6.22 -7.99
C ALA A 97 -2.36 -7.09 -9.24
N ASP A 98 -1.37 -7.07 -10.14
CA ASP A 98 -1.46 -7.85 -11.38
C ASP A 98 -1.51 -9.37 -11.17
N VAL A 99 -0.96 -9.86 -10.06
CA VAL A 99 -1.01 -11.29 -9.73
C VAL A 99 -2.44 -11.71 -9.37
N VAL A 100 -3.18 -10.83 -8.69
CA VAL A 100 -4.54 -11.09 -8.19
C VAL A 100 -5.61 -10.65 -9.19
N SER A 101 -5.41 -9.51 -9.85
CA SER A 101 -6.37 -8.89 -10.75
C SER A 101 -6.50 -9.60 -12.10
N LYS A 102 -5.41 -10.21 -12.61
CA LYS A 102 -5.46 -11.03 -13.83
C LYS A 102 -6.36 -12.26 -13.65
N GLU A 103 -6.48 -12.76 -12.42
CA GLU A 103 -7.35 -13.89 -12.08
C GLU A 103 -8.83 -13.42 -11.98
N LEU A 104 -9.08 -12.20 -11.48
CA LEU A 104 -10.42 -11.63 -11.30
C LEU A 104 -11.08 -11.09 -12.59
N ALA A 105 -10.31 -10.47 -13.49
CA ALA A 105 -10.83 -9.84 -14.71
C ALA A 105 -11.49 -10.83 -15.70
N LYS A 106 -11.27 -12.15 -15.52
CA LYS A 106 -11.85 -13.20 -16.36
C LYS A 106 -13.35 -13.47 -16.12
N LYS A 107 -13.96 -12.87 -15.08
CA LYS A 107 -15.33 -13.19 -14.65
C LYS A 107 -16.42 -12.25 -15.16
N SER A 108 -16.08 -11.05 -15.66
CA SER A 108 -17.06 -10.03 -16.09
C SER A 108 -17.24 -9.88 -17.60
N VAL A 109 -16.47 -10.59 -18.42
CA VAL A 109 -16.68 -10.68 -19.88
C VAL A 109 -16.81 -12.15 -20.23
N GLY A 110 -17.98 -12.55 -20.74
CA GLY A 110 -18.27 -13.91 -21.14
C GLY A 110 -17.25 -14.42 -22.15
N LEU A 111 -16.31 -15.26 -21.70
CA LEU A 111 -15.46 -16.06 -22.57
C LEU A 111 -14.97 -17.29 -21.78
N ARG A 112 -15.76 -18.36 -21.90
CA ARG A 112 -15.43 -19.71 -21.41
C ARG A 112 -14.47 -20.46 -22.35
N GLU A 113 -13.93 -19.79 -23.39
CA GLU A 113 -13.12 -20.42 -24.46
C GLU A 113 -11.66 -19.94 -24.53
N ALA A 114 -11.20 -19.03 -23.66
CA ALA A 114 -9.78 -18.62 -23.62
C ALA A 114 -8.91 -19.49 -22.68
N ASN A 115 -9.36 -20.71 -22.36
CA ASN A 115 -8.72 -21.59 -21.37
C ASN A 115 -7.58 -22.47 -21.93
N ILE A 116 -7.22 -22.40 -23.24
CA ILE A 116 -6.31 -23.41 -23.84
C ILE A 116 -5.03 -22.83 -24.51
N ALA A 117 -4.76 -21.52 -24.47
CA ALA A 117 -3.59 -20.96 -25.18
C ALA A 117 -2.55 -20.19 -24.35
N ARG A 118 -2.60 -20.21 -23.01
CA ARG A 118 -1.62 -19.46 -22.17
C ARG A 118 -1.20 -20.21 -20.91
N GLU A 119 -1.04 -21.52 -21.00
CA GLU A 119 -0.63 -22.35 -19.85
C GLU A 119 0.88 -22.40 -19.57
N THR A 120 1.73 -21.66 -20.29
CA THR A 120 3.19 -21.79 -20.08
C THR A 120 3.98 -20.55 -19.69
N ASP A 121 3.44 -19.33 -19.55
CA ASP A 121 4.33 -18.18 -19.19
C ASP A 121 3.71 -16.99 -18.41
N VAL A 122 2.75 -17.23 -17.50
CA VAL A 122 2.04 -16.12 -16.81
C VAL A 122 2.60 -15.79 -15.40
N TYR A 123 3.84 -16.17 -15.09
CA TYR A 123 4.47 -15.84 -13.78
C TYR A 123 5.36 -14.59 -13.78
N LEU A 124 5.40 -13.81 -14.86
CA LEU A 124 6.24 -12.62 -14.95
C LEU A 124 5.47 -11.40 -15.43
N ALA A 125 5.17 -10.49 -14.51
CA ALA A 125 5.07 -9.07 -14.84
C ALA A 125 5.53 -8.24 -13.63
N ASN A 126 6.42 -7.28 -13.87
CA ASN A 126 6.59 -6.12 -13.03
C ASN A 126 5.48 -5.14 -13.35
N PRO A 127 4.54 -4.88 -12.44
CA PRO A 127 3.26 -4.29 -12.82
C PRO A 127 3.29 -2.76 -12.81
N VAL A 128 4.48 -2.21 -12.62
CA VAL A 128 4.78 -0.78 -12.72
C VAL A 128 4.94 -0.37 -14.19
N LEU A 129 4.79 -1.33 -15.11
CA LEU A 129 5.09 -1.21 -16.51
C LEU A 129 3.81 -1.42 -17.33
N PRO A 130 3.47 -0.50 -18.26
CA PRO A 130 2.46 -0.74 -19.28
C PRO A 130 2.68 -2.08 -20.01
N ASP A 131 1.59 -2.78 -20.35
CA ASP A 131 1.61 -4.08 -21.03
C ASP A 131 2.41 -4.07 -22.35
N GLU A 132 2.54 -2.90 -22.99
CA GLU A 132 3.36 -2.66 -24.18
C GLU A 132 4.85 -3.00 -23.97
N ILE A 133 5.35 -2.87 -22.74
CA ILE A 133 6.77 -3.13 -22.40
C ILE A 133 7.04 -4.63 -22.31
N LEU A 134 6.03 -5.41 -21.91
CA LEU A 134 6.16 -6.85 -21.75
C LEU A 134 6.30 -7.57 -23.10
N GLN A 135 5.87 -6.94 -24.19
CA GLN A 135 5.95 -7.47 -25.55
C GLN A 135 7.21 -7.00 -26.30
N GLU A 136 7.91 -5.98 -25.79
CA GLU A 136 9.13 -5.49 -26.41
C GLU A 136 10.34 -6.38 -26.10
N ALA A 137 11.14 -6.68 -27.13
CA ALA A 137 12.39 -7.41 -26.94
C ALA A 137 13.38 -6.60 -26.09
N VAL A 138 14.00 -7.27 -25.13
CA VAL A 138 15.05 -6.69 -24.27
C VAL A 138 16.16 -6.08 -25.16
N PRO A 139 16.55 -4.80 -24.92
CA PRO A 139 17.60 -4.13 -25.68
C PRO A 139 18.91 -4.92 -25.72
N GLY A 140 19.57 -4.92 -26.88
CA GLY A 140 20.81 -5.68 -27.13
C GLY A 140 21.90 -5.47 -26.07
N ASN A 141 22.04 -4.24 -25.57
CA ASN A 141 23.09 -3.82 -24.63
C ASN A 141 23.01 -4.49 -23.25
N ILE A 142 21.84 -5.00 -22.85
CA ILE A 142 21.62 -5.64 -21.54
C ILE A 142 21.31 -7.14 -21.65
N ARG A 143 21.51 -7.74 -22.84
CA ARG A 143 21.24 -9.16 -23.07
C ARG A 143 22.22 -10.07 -22.34
N THR A 144 23.52 -9.78 -22.36
CA THR A 144 24.50 -10.58 -21.60
C THR A 144 24.50 -10.18 -20.13
N ALA A 145 24.70 -11.16 -19.24
CA ALA A 145 24.72 -10.93 -17.79
C ALA A 145 25.87 -9.99 -17.39
N GLU A 146 27.04 -10.14 -18.01
CA GLU A 146 28.21 -9.31 -17.74
C GLU A 146 27.99 -7.84 -18.07
N HIS A 147 27.39 -7.54 -19.23
CA HIS A 147 27.05 -6.16 -19.61
C HIS A 147 25.97 -5.58 -18.69
N PHE A 148 25.01 -6.38 -18.24
CA PHE A 148 23.99 -5.94 -17.29
C PHE A 148 24.58 -5.60 -15.91
N VAL A 149 25.52 -6.41 -15.40
CA VAL A 149 26.21 -6.10 -14.14
C VAL A 149 27.08 -4.85 -14.28
N ALA A 150 27.79 -4.69 -15.40
CA ALA A 150 28.55 -3.47 -15.69
C ALA A 150 27.64 -2.24 -15.76
N PHE A 151 26.46 -2.38 -16.37
CA PHE A 151 25.43 -1.34 -16.44
C PHE A 151 24.92 -0.94 -15.05
N LEU A 152 24.58 -1.91 -14.19
CA LEU A 152 24.14 -1.63 -12.83
C LEU A 152 25.23 -0.95 -12.00
N LYS A 153 26.50 -1.36 -12.14
CA LYS A 153 27.63 -0.69 -11.48
C LYS A 153 27.75 0.77 -11.91
N ARG A 154 27.63 1.08 -13.21
CA ARG A 154 27.65 2.46 -13.71
C ARG A 154 26.50 3.30 -13.14
N LEU A 155 25.29 2.76 -13.12
CA LEU A 155 24.12 3.43 -12.53
C LEU A 155 24.31 3.68 -11.03
N LEU A 156 24.89 2.72 -10.31
CA LEU A 156 25.13 2.84 -8.88
C LEU A 156 26.20 3.89 -8.55
N GLU A 157 27.28 3.97 -9.32
CA GLU A 157 28.27 5.04 -9.17
C GLU A 157 27.69 6.43 -9.50
N TYR A 158 26.81 6.52 -10.49
CA TYR A 158 26.04 7.75 -10.73
C TYR A 158 25.21 8.16 -9.52
N LEU A 159 24.42 7.24 -8.96
CA LEU A 159 23.59 7.53 -7.79
C LEU A 159 24.43 7.96 -6.58
N LYS A 160 25.56 7.29 -6.33
CA LYS A 160 26.52 7.70 -5.30
C LYS A 160 27.06 9.12 -5.54
N SER A 161 27.39 9.46 -6.79
CA SER A 161 27.87 10.81 -7.13
C SER A 161 26.79 11.87 -6.88
N ARG A 162 25.52 11.55 -7.13
CA ARG A 162 24.37 12.43 -6.88
C ARG A 162 24.05 12.59 -5.40
N LEU A 163 24.26 11.57 -4.58
CA LEU A 163 24.04 11.60 -3.12
C LEU A 163 25.11 12.38 -2.35
N ARG A 164 26.23 12.76 -2.97
CA ARG A 164 27.30 13.56 -2.34
C ARG A 164 27.03 15.06 -2.30
N VAL A 165 25.89 15.51 -2.81
CA VAL A 165 25.52 16.93 -2.83
C VAL A 165 25.20 17.39 -1.40
N HIS A 166 25.64 18.59 -1.01
CA HIS A 166 25.47 19.14 0.36
C HIS A 166 24.24 20.05 0.55
N HIS A 167 23.44 20.25 -0.49
CA HIS A 167 22.21 21.05 -0.42
C HIS A 167 21.02 20.21 -0.87
N VAL A 168 19.82 20.60 -0.43
CA VAL A 168 18.57 19.96 -0.87
C VAL A 168 18.38 20.24 -2.35
N VAL A 169 18.18 19.20 -3.16
CA VAL A 169 17.97 19.30 -4.59
C VAL A 169 16.61 18.71 -4.96
N GLN A 170 15.80 19.49 -5.68
CA GLN A 170 14.57 19.03 -6.30
C GLN A 170 14.75 18.94 -7.81
N GLU A 171 14.47 17.77 -8.38
CA GLU A 171 14.55 17.52 -9.82
C GLU A 171 13.31 16.82 -10.35
N SER A 172 13.00 17.09 -11.62
CA SER A 172 12.01 16.32 -12.36
C SER A 172 12.66 15.06 -12.99
N PRO A 173 11.93 13.94 -13.11
CA PRO A 173 12.43 12.73 -13.77
C PRO A 173 13.06 12.96 -15.16
N PRO A 174 12.50 13.77 -16.08
CA PRO A 174 13.14 14.02 -17.38
C PRO A 174 14.47 14.78 -17.26
N SER A 175 14.60 15.72 -16.31
CA SER A 175 15.87 16.41 -16.05
C SER A 175 16.94 15.43 -15.55
N PHE A 176 16.54 14.54 -14.64
CA PHE A 176 17.41 13.50 -14.11
C PHE A 176 17.85 12.50 -15.20
N LEU A 177 16.93 12.08 -16.09
CA LEU A 177 17.28 11.23 -17.22
C LEU A 177 18.25 11.91 -18.20
N LYS A 178 18.11 13.22 -18.41
CA LYS A 178 19.04 14.00 -19.24
C LYS A 178 20.44 14.04 -18.61
N ASP A 179 20.54 14.29 -17.31
CA ASP A 179 21.81 14.29 -16.58
C ASP A 179 22.49 12.91 -16.57
N ILE A 180 21.71 11.83 -16.44
CA ILE A 180 22.21 10.44 -16.59
C ILE A 180 22.83 10.23 -17.98
N PHE A 181 22.14 10.68 -19.02
CA PHE A 181 22.61 10.52 -20.38
C PHE A 181 23.90 11.31 -20.63
N GLU A 182 23.99 12.54 -20.13
CA GLU A 182 25.18 13.40 -20.30
C GLU A 182 26.41 12.87 -19.53
N LYS A 183 26.25 12.35 -18.31
CA LYS A 183 27.38 11.92 -17.47
C LYS A 183 27.78 10.46 -17.66
N VAL A 184 26.82 9.56 -17.89
CA VAL A 184 27.04 8.10 -17.87
C VAL A 184 26.70 7.43 -19.19
N CYS A 185 26.18 8.19 -20.16
CA CYS A 185 25.79 7.69 -21.49
C CYS A 185 24.81 6.51 -21.41
N ILE A 186 23.91 6.53 -20.42
CA ILE A 186 22.83 5.55 -20.30
C ILE A 186 21.57 6.12 -20.95
N GLU A 187 21.06 5.40 -21.95
CA GLU A 187 19.79 5.73 -22.59
C GLU A 187 18.59 5.39 -21.70
N ARG A 188 17.46 6.06 -21.97
CA ARG A 188 16.18 5.80 -21.31
C ARG A 188 15.69 4.36 -21.51
N LYS A 189 15.84 3.81 -22.72
CA LYS A 189 15.25 2.51 -23.08
C LYS A 189 15.81 1.35 -22.21
N PRO A 190 17.14 1.17 -22.05
CA PRO A 190 17.69 0.17 -21.12
C PRO A 190 17.23 0.31 -19.66
N LEU A 191 17.06 1.54 -19.15
CA LEU A 191 16.58 1.78 -17.78
C LEU A 191 15.16 1.24 -17.56
N ARG A 192 14.28 1.37 -18.56
CA ARG A 192 12.91 0.84 -18.52
C ARG A 192 12.86 -0.66 -18.20
N PHE A 193 13.74 -1.45 -18.83
CA PHE A 193 13.77 -2.92 -18.69
C PHE A 193 14.63 -3.43 -17.52
N CYS A 194 15.20 -2.54 -16.70
CA CYS A 194 16.17 -2.93 -15.67
C CYS A 194 15.58 -3.92 -14.64
N ALA A 195 14.39 -3.64 -14.12
CA ALA A 195 13.73 -4.50 -13.14
C ALA A 195 13.36 -5.89 -13.69
N GLU A 196 12.87 -5.96 -14.93
CA GLU A 196 12.56 -7.25 -15.59
C GLU A 196 13.83 -8.06 -15.85
N ARG A 197 14.89 -7.40 -16.35
CA ARG A 197 16.15 -8.09 -16.63
C ARG A 197 16.77 -8.67 -15.36
N LEU A 198 16.74 -7.93 -14.25
CA LEU A 198 17.23 -8.42 -12.96
C LEU A 198 16.44 -9.65 -12.50
N ARG A 199 15.10 -9.61 -12.58
CA ARG A 199 14.25 -10.76 -12.19
C ARG A 199 14.53 -12.00 -13.05
N CYS A 200 14.65 -11.81 -14.36
CA CYS A 200 15.02 -12.87 -15.28
C CYS A 200 16.39 -13.46 -14.92
N LEU A 201 17.40 -12.61 -14.64
CA LEU A 201 18.73 -13.06 -14.25
C LEU A 201 18.72 -13.85 -12.93
N LEU A 202 18.03 -13.34 -11.89
CA LEU A 202 17.91 -14.02 -10.60
C LEU A 202 17.26 -15.41 -10.74
N ARG A 203 16.26 -15.52 -11.62
CA ARG A 203 15.61 -16.81 -11.92
C ARG A 203 16.52 -17.76 -12.68
N THR A 204 17.25 -17.28 -13.69
CA THR A 204 18.20 -18.11 -14.46
C THR A 204 19.35 -18.62 -13.60
N LEU A 205 19.77 -17.83 -12.60
CA LEU A 205 20.81 -18.23 -11.65
C LEU A 205 20.30 -19.12 -10.51
N GLU A 206 19.00 -19.40 -10.46
CA GLU A 206 18.36 -20.26 -9.44
C GLU A 206 18.74 -19.90 -8.00
N ILE A 207 18.86 -18.60 -7.71
CA ILE A 207 19.20 -18.11 -6.38
C ILE A 207 18.02 -18.36 -5.43
N ALA A 208 18.27 -19.13 -4.35
CA ALA A 208 17.26 -19.50 -3.37
C ALA A 208 16.79 -18.29 -2.51
N ASP A 209 17.73 -17.45 -2.08
CA ASP A 209 17.45 -16.32 -1.17
C ASP A 209 17.38 -14.98 -1.90
N ILE A 210 16.16 -14.53 -2.16
CA ILE A 210 15.87 -13.23 -2.81
C ILE A 210 16.09 -12.06 -1.85
N SER A 211 16.05 -12.31 -0.53
CA SER A 211 16.13 -11.29 0.52
C SER A 211 17.42 -10.48 0.46
N ASP A 212 18.55 -11.14 0.17
CA ASP A 212 19.87 -10.50 0.09
C ASP A 212 19.96 -9.51 -1.08
N PHE A 213 19.18 -9.74 -2.14
CA PHE A 213 19.13 -8.91 -3.33
C PHE A 213 18.06 -7.79 -3.27
N SER A 214 17.46 -7.55 -2.10
CA SER A 214 16.46 -6.49 -1.89
C SER A 214 16.97 -5.09 -2.29
N PRO A 215 18.20 -4.65 -1.92
CA PRO A 215 18.70 -3.33 -2.29
C PRO A 215 18.89 -3.17 -3.81
N ILE A 216 19.40 -4.19 -4.48
CA ILE A 216 19.60 -4.18 -5.94
C ILE A 216 18.24 -4.15 -6.64
N THR A 217 17.28 -4.91 -6.13
CA THR A 217 15.89 -4.89 -6.62
C THR A 217 15.24 -3.52 -6.44
N LEU A 218 15.53 -2.80 -5.34
CA LEU A 218 15.07 -1.44 -5.10
C LEU A 218 15.64 -0.48 -6.15
N ILE A 219 16.95 -0.53 -6.41
CA ILE A 219 17.62 0.31 -7.42
C ILE A 219 17.07 0.03 -8.83
N SER A 220 16.88 -1.24 -9.18
CA SER A 220 16.32 -1.61 -10.49
C SER A 220 14.87 -1.16 -10.65
N ASN A 221 14.06 -1.26 -9.59
CA ASN A 221 12.69 -0.72 -9.60
C ASN A 221 12.68 0.81 -9.74
N PHE A 222 13.58 1.51 -9.03
CA PHE A 222 13.74 2.96 -9.15
C PHE A 222 14.13 3.36 -10.59
N ALA A 223 15.10 2.68 -11.19
CA ALA A 223 15.53 2.92 -12.57
C ALA A 223 14.36 2.78 -13.57
N THR A 224 13.58 1.70 -13.42
CA THR A 224 12.40 1.45 -14.23
C THR A 224 11.33 2.53 -14.03
N LEU A 225 11.08 2.95 -12.79
CA LEU A 225 10.10 3.98 -12.43
C LEU A 225 10.43 5.35 -13.04
N VAL A 226 11.66 5.81 -12.86
CA VAL A 226 12.16 7.09 -13.39
C VAL A 226 12.09 7.11 -14.92
N SER A 227 12.36 5.98 -15.58
CA SER A 227 12.26 5.86 -17.02
C SER A 227 10.82 5.84 -17.55
N THR A 228 9.87 5.33 -16.75
CA THR A 228 8.49 5.09 -17.19
C THR A 228 7.61 6.31 -16.94
N TYR A 229 7.67 6.88 -15.74
CA TYR A 229 6.80 7.99 -15.35
C TYR A 229 7.54 9.33 -15.41
N SER A 230 7.12 10.20 -16.32
CA SER A 230 7.68 11.55 -16.48
C SER A 230 6.81 12.65 -15.88
N LYS A 231 5.54 12.38 -15.61
CA LYS A 231 4.55 13.36 -15.08
C LYS A 231 4.10 12.94 -13.69
N GLY A 232 3.92 13.90 -12.79
CA GLY A 232 3.40 13.66 -11.44
C GLY A 232 4.41 13.11 -10.43
N PHE A 233 5.66 12.88 -10.84
CA PHE A 233 6.74 12.42 -9.96
C PHE A 233 7.82 13.48 -9.80
N THR A 234 8.43 13.52 -8.61
CA THR A 234 9.54 14.41 -8.28
C THR A 234 10.63 13.61 -7.58
N ILE A 235 11.89 13.91 -7.89
CA ILE A 235 13.07 13.39 -7.19
C ILE A 235 13.52 14.47 -6.22
N LEU A 236 13.61 14.13 -4.94
CA LEU A 236 14.14 14.98 -3.88
C LEU A 236 15.39 14.33 -3.31
N ILE A 237 16.47 15.10 -3.19
CA ILE A 237 17.71 14.64 -2.56
C ILE A 237 17.92 15.51 -1.32
N GLU A 238 17.85 14.88 -0.16
CA GLU A 238 18.02 15.50 1.16
C GLU A 238 19.33 15.00 1.77
N PRO A 239 20.36 15.87 1.92
CA PRO A 239 21.67 15.44 2.40
C PRO A 239 21.77 15.29 3.93
N PHE A 240 20.85 15.93 4.64
CA PHE A 240 20.78 15.95 6.10
C PHE A 240 19.38 15.54 6.52
N ASP A 241 19.28 14.87 7.66
CA ASP A 241 18.01 14.66 8.33
C ASP A 241 17.61 15.94 9.09
N ASP A 242 16.34 16.32 9.05
CA ASP A 242 15.80 17.50 9.74
C ASP A 242 16.14 17.50 11.23
N ARG A 243 16.24 16.32 11.84
CA ARG A 243 16.57 16.15 13.27
C ARG A 243 18.06 16.31 13.59
N THR A 244 18.94 16.02 12.64
CA THR A 244 20.40 16.03 12.84
C THR A 244 21.11 16.72 11.67
N PRO A 245 21.04 18.06 11.59
CA PRO A 245 21.53 18.82 10.42
C PRO A 245 23.05 18.74 10.21
N THR A 246 23.80 18.33 11.23
CA THR A 246 25.27 18.20 11.18
C THR A 246 25.74 16.82 10.74
N VAL A 247 24.89 15.80 10.81
CA VAL A 247 25.25 14.43 10.44
C VAL A 247 24.86 14.20 8.98
N LEU A 248 25.84 13.90 8.13
CA LEU A 248 25.59 13.58 6.73
C LEU A 248 24.87 12.23 6.64
N ASN A 249 23.60 12.27 6.23
CA ASN A 249 22.79 11.10 5.95
C ASN A 249 21.96 11.35 4.68
N PRO A 250 22.56 11.21 3.49
CA PRO A 250 21.89 11.58 2.25
C PRO A 250 20.83 10.56 1.86
N ILE A 251 19.60 11.02 1.72
CA ILE A 251 18.44 10.25 1.30
C ILE A 251 17.93 10.79 -0.03
N LEU A 252 17.57 9.87 -0.94
CA LEU A 252 16.92 10.19 -2.21
C LEU A 252 15.48 9.69 -2.16
N HIS A 253 14.53 10.61 -2.25
CA HIS A 253 13.11 10.33 -2.33
C HIS A 253 12.62 10.42 -3.78
N PHE A 254 12.01 9.34 -4.25
CA PHE A 254 11.23 9.34 -5.48
C PHE A 254 9.75 9.38 -5.13
N SER A 255 9.19 10.59 -5.12
CA SER A 255 7.85 10.84 -4.58
C SER A 255 6.84 11.03 -5.71
N CYS A 256 5.75 10.27 -5.64
CA CYS A 256 4.57 10.44 -6.48
C CYS A 256 3.66 11.49 -5.85
N MET A 257 3.44 12.61 -6.54
CA MET A 257 2.54 13.68 -6.08
C MET A 257 1.11 13.50 -6.61
N ASP A 258 0.94 12.67 -7.63
CA ASP A 258 -0.34 12.44 -8.28
C ASP A 258 -0.92 11.07 -7.88
N ALA A 259 -1.97 11.08 -7.07
CA ALA A 259 -2.65 9.87 -6.61
C ALA A 259 -3.51 9.22 -7.71
N SER A 260 -3.91 9.98 -8.75
CA SER A 260 -4.74 9.49 -9.85
C SER A 260 -4.06 8.35 -10.63
N ILE A 261 -2.73 8.39 -10.74
CA ILE A 261 -1.92 7.42 -11.46
C ILE A 261 -2.09 6.00 -10.89
N ALA A 262 -2.18 5.88 -9.57
CA ALA A 262 -2.31 4.58 -8.90
C ALA A 262 -3.73 4.00 -9.00
N ILE A 263 -4.77 4.84 -8.96
CA ILE A 263 -6.16 4.40 -8.98
C ILE A 263 -6.71 4.22 -10.40
N LYS A 264 -6.13 4.89 -11.40
CA LYS A 264 -6.57 4.85 -12.79
C LYS A 264 -6.78 3.43 -13.35
N PRO A 265 -5.87 2.45 -13.16
CA PRO A 265 -6.09 1.08 -13.62
C PRO A 265 -7.29 0.40 -12.95
N VAL A 266 -7.64 0.78 -11.71
CA VAL A 266 -8.80 0.24 -11.00
C VAL A 266 -10.09 0.74 -11.65
N PHE A 267 -10.18 2.03 -11.98
CA PHE A 267 -11.34 2.59 -12.67
C PHE A 267 -11.51 2.07 -14.09
N GLU A 268 -10.41 1.78 -14.79
CA GLU A 268 -10.46 1.19 -16.14
C GLU A 268 -10.81 -0.31 -16.12
N ARG A 269 -10.39 -1.06 -15.09
CA ARG A 269 -10.61 -2.52 -15.00
C ARG A 269 -11.98 -2.91 -14.43
N PHE A 270 -12.51 -2.15 -13.47
CA PHE A 270 -13.76 -2.50 -12.79
C PHE A 270 -14.93 -1.65 -13.27
N GLN A 271 -16.08 -2.29 -13.49
CA GLN A 271 -17.29 -1.62 -13.99
C GLN A 271 -17.87 -0.62 -12.98
N THR A 272 -17.91 -0.99 -11.70
CA THR A 272 -18.43 -0.14 -10.63
C THR A 272 -17.50 -0.22 -9.43
N VAL A 273 -17.07 0.95 -8.94
CA VAL A 273 -16.23 1.08 -7.76
C VAL A 273 -16.96 1.96 -6.76
N ILE A 274 -17.24 1.43 -5.59
CA ILE A 274 -17.96 2.13 -4.53
C ILE A 274 -16.95 2.52 -3.45
N ILE A 275 -16.77 3.83 -3.25
CA ILE A 275 -15.94 4.37 -2.18
C ILE A 275 -16.88 4.73 -1.03
N THR A 276 -16.71 4.05 0.11
CA THR A 276 -17.47 4.32 1.34
C THR A 276 -16.50 4.52 2.49
N SER A 277 -16.73 5.58 3.25
CA SER A 277 -16.09 5.79 4.55
C SER A 277 -16.98 6.70 5.39
N GLY A 278 -17.00 6.45 6.70
CA GLY A 278 -17.82 7.21 7.64
C GLY A 278 -17.27 8.61 7.95
N THR A 279 -16.05 8.92 7.52
CA THR A 279 -15.33 10.16 7.89
C THR A 279 -14.89 10.98 6.67
N LEU A 280 -15.42 10.70 5.47
CA LEU A 280 -15.09 11.48 4.27
C LEU A 280 -15.72 12.87 4.37
N SER A 281 -14.89 13.90 4.44
CA SER A 281 -15.34 15.29 4.46
C SER A 281 -14.20 16.23 4.04
N PRO A 282 -14.45 17.23 3.18
CA PRO A 282 -15.56 17.37 2.24
C PRO A 282 -15.50 16.35 1.08
N LEU A 283 -16.67 15.95 0.55
CA LEU A 283 -16.75 14.95 -0.53
C LEU A 283 -16.19 15.46 -1.88
N ASP A 284 -16.25 16.77 -2.13
CA ASP A 284 -15.89 17.37 -3.41
C ASP A 284 -14.39 17.31 -3.73
N MET A 285 -13.53 17.13 -2.73
CA MET A 285 -12.07 17.04 -2.93
C MET A 285 -11.64 15.71 -3.55
N TYR A 286 -12.31 14.61 -3.22
CA TYR A 286 -11.90 13.28 -3.68
C TYR A 286 -11.96 13.12 -5.20
N PRO A 287 -13.03 13.54 -5.91
CA PRO A 287 -13.09 13.53 -7.37
C PRO A 287 -11.97 14.33 -8.02
N GLN A 288 -11.57 15.47 -7.43
CA GLN A 288 -10.53 16.34 -7.97
C GLN A 288 -9.14 15.74 -7.80
N ILE A 289 -8.85 15.14 -6.64
CA ILE A 289 -7.52 14.56 -6.35
C ILE A 289 -7.29 13.25 -7.11
N LEU A 290 -8.33 12.43 -7.26
CA LEU A 290 -8.25 11.10 -7.87
C LEU A 290 -8.62 11.08 -9.37
N ASP A 291 -8.93 12.24 -9.95
CA ASP A 291 -9.31 12.44 -11.36
C ASP A 291 -10.42 11.48 -11.84
N PHE A 292 -11.55 11.45 -11.12
CA PHE A 292 -12.72 10.65 -11.51
C PHE A 292 -14.02 11.44 -11.40
N ARG A 293 -15.04 11.00 -12.14
CA ARG A 293 -16.39 11.59 -12.11
C ARG A 293 -17.38 10.60 -11.49
N PRO A 294 -17.78 10.77 -10.21
CA PRO A 294 -18.78 9.91 -9.59
C PRO A 294 -20.18 10.19 -10.18
N VAL A 295 -21.00 9.14 -10.27
CA VAL A 295 -22.42 9.26 -10.61
C VAL A 295 -23.22 9.74 -9.40
N THR A 296 -22.90 9.22 -8.22
CA THR A 296 -23.56 9.56 -6.96
C THR A 296 -22.52 10.03 -5.94
N MET A 297 -22.78 11.18 -5.33
CA MET A 297 -22.09 11.66 -4.15
C MET A 297 -23.16 11.94 -3.10
N ALA A 298 -23.18 11.13 -2.05
CA ALA A 298 -24.20 11.19 -1.01
C ALA A 298 -23.55 11.14 0.37
N THR A 299 -23.99 12.03 1.25
CA THR A 299 -23.69 12.00 2.67
C THR A 299 -24.95 11.57 3.40
N PHE A 300 -24.84 10.52 4.20
CA PHE A 300 -25.92 10.08 5.07
C PHE A 300 -25.68 10.62 6.47
N THR A 301 -26.63 11.41 6.97
CA THR A 301 -26.61 11.86 8.37
C THR A 301 -27.05 10.71 9.27
N MET A 302 -26.39 10.57 10.41
CA MET A 302 -26.75 9.54 11.38
C MET A 302 -28.06 9.93 12.07
N THR A 303 -29.07 9.08 11.97
CA THR A 303 -30.34 9.25 12.70
C THR A 303 -30.23 8.55 14.05
N LEU A 304 -30.29 9.34 15.13
CA LEU A 304 -30.30 8.81 16.49
C LEU A 304 -31.58 9.24 17.21
N ALA A 305 -32.15 8.34 18.02
CA ALA A 305 -33.30 8.66 18.88
C ALA A 305 -32.92 9.58 20.06
N ARG A 306 -31.63 9.66 20.40
CA ARG A 306 -31.04 10.52 21.43
C ARG A 306 -29.72 11.09 20.94
N THR A 307 -29.30 12.23 21.46
CA THR A 307 -27.99 12.82 21.17
C THR A 307 -26.90 12.04 21.92
N CYS A 308 -26.34 11.00 21.30
CA CYS A 308 -25.31 10.16 21.92
C CYS A 308 -23.88 10.73 21.80
N LEU A 309 -23.71 11.85 21.09
CA LEU A 309 -22.40 12.47 20.84
C LEU A 309 -22.50 13.97 21.11
N CYS A 310 -21.55 14.50 21.88
CA CYS A 310 -21.42 15.93 22.16
C CYS A 310 -20.02 16.39 21.72
N PRO A 311 -19.82 16.77 20.45
CA PRO A 311 -18.57 17.38 20.03
C PRO A 311 -18.47 18.80 20.63
N MET A 312 -17.39 19.06 21.37
CA MET A 312 -17.11 20.35 21.99
C MET A 312 -15.73 20.84 21.56
N ILE A 313 -15.63 22.09 21.14
CA ILE A 313 -14.36 22.74 20.82
C ILE A 313 -13.96 23.61 22.02
N VAL A 314 -12.96 23.17 22.78
CA VAL A 314 -12.39 23.94 23.88
C VAL A 314 -11.30 24.86 23.32
N GLY A 315 -11.64 26.12 23.08
CA GLY A 315 -10.72 27.10 22.49
C GLY A 315 -9.93 27.95 23.49
N ARG A 316 -10.33 27.97 24.77
CA ARG A 316 -9.75 28.81 25.81
C ARG A 316 -9.65 28.04 27.12
N GLY A 317 -8.55 28.28 27.85
CA GLY A 317 -8.35 27.75 29.19
C GLY A 317 -9.07 28.58 30.26
N ASN A 318 -8.96 28.15 31.50
CA ASN A 318 -9.55 28.83 32.66
C ASN A 318 -9.03 30.27 32.80
N ASP A 319 -7.77 30.49 32.42
CA ASP A 319 -7.11 31.81 32.43
C ASP A 319 -7.49 32.69 31.22
N GLN A 320 -8.49 32.31 30.41
CA GLN A 320 -8.88 32.93 29.14
C GLN A 320 -7.79 32.95 28.05
N VAL A 321 -6.63 32.35 28.30
CA VAL A 321 -5.59 32.13 27.30
C VAL A 321 -6.11 31.19 26.21
N THR A 322 -5.86 31.55 24.96
CA THR A 322 -6.23 30.71 23.82
C THR A 322 -5.40 29.44 23.80
N ILE A 323 -6.06 28.29 23.82
CA ILE A 323 -5.39 27.00 23.73
C ILE A 323 -5.10 26.73 22.25
N SER A 324 -3.83 26.68 21.87
CA SER A 324 -3.43 26.42 20.49
C SER A 324 -2.09 25.71 20.41
N SER A 325 -2.01 24.71 19.54
CA SER A 325 -0.78 23.99 19.21
C SER A 325 -0.07 24.58 17.98
N LYS A 326 -0.22 25.88 17.72
CA LYS A 326 0.55 26.58 16.69
C LYS A 326 2.04 26.50 17.03
N PHE A 327 2.90 26.47 16.00
CA PHE A 327 4.34 26.29 16.19
C PHE A 327 4.95 27.31 17.16
N GLU A 328 4.50 28.57 17.09
CA GLU A 328 4.96 29.66 17.95
C GLU A 328 4.53 29.52 19.41
N THR A 329 3.31 29.03 19.66
CA THR A 329 2.69 29.02 21.00
C THR A 329 2.82 27.66 21.71
N ARG A 330 3.40 26.65 21.06
CA ARG A 330 3.48 25.29 21.60
C ARG A 330 4.46 25.16 22.78
N GLU A 331 5.44 26.07 22.85
CA GLU A 331 6.45 26.11 23.91
C GLU A 331 6.00 27.00 25.10
N ASP A 332 4.85 27.67 24.96
CA ASP A 332 4.29 28.49 26.01
C ASP A 332 3.80 27.61 27.17
N ILE A 333 4.44 27.80 28.33
CA ILE A 333 4.13 27.08 29.57
C ILE A 333 2.65 27.24 29.95
N ALA A 334 2.05 28.41 29.69
CA ALA A 334 0.64 28.67 29.94
C ALA A 334 -0.28 27.75 29.13
N VAL A 335 0.06 27.47 27.87
CA VAL A 335 -0.73 26.58 27.00
C VAL A 335 -0.58 25.13 27.46
N ILE A 336 0.66 24.71 27.76
CA ILE A 336 0.96 23.37 28.29
C ILE A 336 0.18 23.11 29.57
N ARG A 337 0.19 24.05 30.51
CA ARG A 337 -0.57 23.97 31.77
C ARG A 337 -2.07 23.87 31.52
N ASN A 338 -2.61 24.66 30.59
CA ASN A 338 -4.04 24.61 30.26
C ASN A 338 -4.47 23.27 29.66
N TYR A 339 -3.64 22.62 28.84
CA TYR A 339 -3.90 21.25 28.39
C TYR A 339 -3.91 20.24 29.55
N GLY A 340 -3.01 20.40 30.52
CA GLY A 340 -2.96 19.57 31.72
C GLY A 340 -4.21 19.74 32.59
N ASN A 341 -4.60 20.97 32.87
CA ASN A 341 -5.82 21.30 33.61
C ASN A 341 -7.07 20.74 32.92
N LEU A 342 -7.17 20.87 31.59
CA LEU A 342 -8.29 20.33 30.83
C LEU A 342 -8.39 18.80 30.99
N LEU A 343 -7.26 18.09 30.92
CA LEU A 343 -7.24 16.64 31.08
C LEU A 343 -7.60 16.24 32.52
N LEU A 344 -7.11 16.98 33.51
CA LEU A 344 -7.41 16.75 34.93
C LEU A 344 -8.90 16.93 35.21
N GLU A 345 -9.50 18.04 34.78
CA GLU A 345 -10.93 18.31 34.96
C GLU A 345 -11.80 17.27 34.24
N MET A 346 -11.42 16.89 33.01
CA MET A 346 -12.14 15.85 32.27
C MET A 346 -12.02 14.48 32.95
N SER A 347 -10.85 14.15 33.51
CA SER A 347 -10.63 12.88 34.22
C SER A 347 -11.46 12.75 35.50
N ALA A 348 -11.79 13.87 36.15
CA ALA A 348 -12.65 13.88 37.32
C ALA A 348 -14.14 13.62 36.97
N VAL A 349 -14.55 13.91 35.73
CA VAL A 349 -15.95 13.86 35.30
C VAL A 349 -16.26 12.61 34.47
N VAL A 350 -15.33 12.16 33.62
CA VAL A 350 -15.56 11.09 32.64
C VAL A 350 -15.25 9.71 33.25
N PRO A 351 -16.24 8.80 33.37
CA PRO A 351 -16.00 7.42 33.80
C PRO A 351 -15.36 6.57 32.68
N ASP A 352 -14.72 5.46 33.07
CA ASP A 352 -14.28 4.37 32.17
C ASP A 352 -13.18 4.70 31.14
N GLY A 353 -12.50 5.84 31.29
CA GLY A 353 -11.23 6.15 30.63
C GLY A 353 -11.30 7.22 29.55
N ILE A 354 -10.16 7.88 29.31
CA ILE A 354 -10.02 8.99 28.35
C ILE A 354 -8.95 8.62 27.32
N VAL A 355 -9.23 8.92 26.05
CA VAL A 355 -8.26 8.81 24.95
C VAL A 355 -7.84 10.21 24.51
N ALA A 356 -6.57 10.56 24.72
CA ALA A 356 -6.00 11.84 24.32
C ALA A 356 -5.05 11.65 23.13
N PHE A 357 -5.29 12.39 22.04
CA PHE A 357 -4.44 12.39 20.85
C PHE A 357 -3.58 13.65 20.80
N PHE A 358 -2.27 13.48 20.63
CA PHE A 358 -1.30 14.58 20.48
C PHE A 358 -0.88 14.75 19.02
N THR A 359 -0.36 15.93 18.68
CA THR A 359 0.08 16.27 17.32
C THR A 359 1.34 15.52 16.88
N SER A 360 2.27 15.22 17.80
CA SER A 360 3.48 14.44 17.54
C SER A 360 3.97 13.73 18.80
N TYR A 361 4.75 12.65 18.63
CA TYR A 361 5.38 11.94 19.74
C TYR A 361 6.36 12.81 20.51
N GLN A 362 7.18 13.60 19.82
CA GLN A 362 8.11 14.54 20.46
C GLN A 362 7.37 15.58 21.31
N TYR A 363 6.24 16.10 20.81
CA TYR A 363 5.43 17.05 21.56
C TYR A 363 4.79 16.40 22.80
N MET A 364 4.30 15.16 22.67
CA MET A 364 3.77 14.39 23.79
C MET A 364 4.83 14.19 24.88
N GLU A 365 6.04 13.73 24.52
CA GLU A 365 7.13 13.53 25.48
C GLU A 365 7.48 14.81 26.23
N ASN A 366 7.62 15.93 25.52
CA ASN A 366 7.92 17.23 26.11
C ASN A 366 6.82 17.71 27.08
N ILE A 367 5.55 17.57 26.69
CA ILE A 367 4.42 17.98 27.55
C ILE A 367 4.35 17.12 28.80
N VAL A 368 4.43 15.80 28.65
CA VAL A 368 4.32 14.87 29.78
C VAL A 368 5.47 15.08 30.76
N ALA A 369 6.68 15.33 30.28
CA ALA A 369 7.81 15.72 31.11
C ALA A 369 7.53 17.03 31.86
N SER A 370 7.04 18.06 31.16
CA SER A 370 6.72 19.35 31.79
C SER A 370 5.59 19.24 32.83
N TRP A 371 4.58 18.42 32.61
CA TRP A 371 3.52 18.19 33.58
C TRP A 371 4.01 17.46 34.83
N TYR A 372 4.96 16.53 34.67
CA TYR A 372 5.60 15.86 35.79
C TYR A 372 6.42 16.84 36.63
N GLU A 373 7.20 17.72 35.98
CA GLU A 373 7.97 18.77 36.66
C GLU A 373 7.09 19.81 37.37
N GLN A 374 5.94 20.14 36.80
CA GLN A 374 4.99 21.10 37.38
C GLN A 374 4.18 20.54 38.56
N GLU A 375 4.34 19.26 38.89
CA GLU A 375 3.54 18.55 39.90
C GLU A 375 2.02 18.83 39.80
N LEU A 376 1.48 18.81 38.57
CA LEU A 376 0.04 18.94 38.34
C LEU A 376 -0.66 17.73 38.99
N ARG A 377 -1.24 17.96 40.18
CA ARG A 377 -2.00 16.98 40.97
C ARG A 377 -3.49 17.18 40.84
#